data_AF-A0A251U475-F1
#
_entry.id   AF-A0A251U475-F1
#
_cell.length_a   1.000
_cell.length_b   1.000
_cell.length_c   1.000
_cell.angle_alpha   90.00
_cell.angle_beta   90.00
_cell.angle_gamma   90.00
#
_symmetry.space_group_name_H-M   'P 1'
#
loop_
_entity.id
_entity.type
_entity.pdbx_description
1 polymer ?
#
loop_
_entity_poly.entity_id
_entity_poly.type
_entity_poly.pdbx_seq_one_letter_code
_entity_poly.pdbx_strand_id
1 'polypeptide(L)' 'MLDLECDALIVEMFEHFLKSVRDYHLDSVFPSMGSIMVLVIEESEEIPVEMLKPLLARDGYHG' A
#
# COMPACT_ATOMS: atom_id res chain seq x y z
N MET A 1 -2.09 4.83 12.81
CA MET A 1 -1.59 3.46 12.56
C MET A 1 -0.10 3.41 12.85
N LEU A 2 0.69 4.35 12.33
CA LEU A 2 2.11 4.50 12.65
C LEU A 2 2.36 4.75 14.15
N ASP A 3 1.70 5.74 14.77
CA ASP A 3 1.84 6.00 16.23
C ASP A 3 1.42 4.83 17.12
N LEU A 4 0.69 3.86 16.57
CA LEU A 4 0.21 2.68 17.29
C LEU A 4 1.06 1.44 16.96
N GLU A 5 2.12 1.58 16.16
CA GLU A 5 3.03 0.51 15.73
C GLU A 5 2.26 -0.70 15.14
N CYS A 6 1.17 -0.41 14.43
CA CYS A 6 0.24 -1.42 13.91
C CYS A 6 0.62 -1.87 12.49
N ASP A 7 1.82 -2.40 12.31
CA ASP A 7 2.39 -2.74 10.99
C ASP A 7 1.52 -3.72 10.20
N ALA A 8 0.89 -4.69 10.86
CA ALA A 8 0.01 -5.66 10.23
C ALA A 8 -1.18 -4.99 9.51
N LEU A 9 -1.79 -3.96 10.14
CA LEU A 9 -2.90 -3.22 9.52
C LEU A 9 -2.43 -2.37 8.34
N ILE A 10 -1.19 -1.87 8.40
CA ILE A 10 -0.59 -1.12 7.29
C ILE A 10 -0.34 -2.05 6.09
N VAL A 11 0.18 -3.25 6.33
CA VAL A 11 0.35 -4.30 5.31
C VAL A 11 -1.00 -4.65 4.68
N GLU A 12 -2.03 -4.90 5.49
CA GLU A 12 -3.38 -5.18 5.00
C GLU A 12 -3.93 -4.02 4.15
N MET A 13 -3.73 -2.77 4.57
CA MET A 13 -4.12 -1.58 3.81
C MET A 13 -3.43 -1.55 2.44
N PHE A 14 -2.11 -1.79 2.38
CA PHE A 14 -1.36 -1.80 1.12
C PHE A 14 -1.88 -2.88 0.19
N GLU A 15 -2.07 -4.10 0.70
CA GLU A 15 -2.65 -5.18 -0.08
C GLU A 15 -4.05 -4.85 -0.60
N HIS A 16 -4.89 -4.22 0.23
CA HIS A 16 -6.23 -3.83 -0.16
C HIS A 16 -6.22 -2.79 -1.27
N PHE A 17 -5.38 -1.76 -1.19
CA PHE A 17 -5.26 -0.76 -2.24
C PHE A 17 -4.77 -1.37 -3.56
N LEU A 18 -3.71 -2.19 -3.53
CA LEU A 18 -3.17 -2.85 -4.71
C LEU A 18 -4.18 -3.81 -5.36
N LYS A 19 -4.88 -4.63 -4.57
CA LYS A 19 -5.92 -5.55 -5.09
C LYS A 19 -7.14 -4.81 -5.66
N SER A 20 -7.39 -3.58 -5.20
CA SER A 20 -8.55 -2.77 -5.58
C SER A 20 -8.31 -1.87 -6.78
N VAL A 21 -7.10 -1.78 -7.33
CA VAL A 21 -6.79 -0.96 -8.53
C VAL A 21 -7.66 -1.41 -9.71
N ARG A 22 -8.48 -0.51 -10.26
CA ARG A 22 -9.41 -0.77 -11.36
C ARG A 22 -9.60 0.48 -12.22
N ASP A 23 -9.97 0.30 -13.48
CA ASP A 23 -10.11 1.39 -14.46
C ASP A 23 -11.33 2.29 -14.23
N TYR A 24 -12.29 1.85 -13.41
CA TYR A 24 -13.57 2.53 -13.17
C TYR A 24 -13.61 3.34 -11.86
N HIS A 25 -12.46 3.65 -11.28
CA HIS A 25 -12.39 4.58 -10.15
C HIS A 25 -12.62 6.02 -10.60
N LEU A 26 -13.08 6.88 -9.69
CA LEU A 26 -13.00 8.32 -9.90
C LEU A 26 -11.53 8.71 -10.10
N ASP A 27 -11.27 9.68 -10.99
CA ASP A 27 -9.91 10.11 -11.38
C ASP A 27 -8.98 10.39 -10.20
N SER A 28 -9.53 10.82 -9.06
CA SER A 28 -8.77 11.12 -7.84
C SER A 28 -8.44 9.91 -6.97
N VAL A 29 -9.24 8.83 -7.04
CA VAL A 29 -9.15 7.73 -6.06
C VAL A 29 -7.86 6.93 -6.22
N PHE A 30 -7.46 6.61 -7.46
CA PHE A 30 -6.22 5.89 -7.70
C PHE A 30 -4.98 6.70 -7.26
N PRO A 31 -4.82 7.97 -7.65
CA PRO A 31 -3.78 8.83 -7.10
C PRO A 31 -3.80 8.92 -5.58
N SER A 32 -4.98 9.07 -4.97
CA SER A 32 -5.12 9.15 -3.51
C SER A 32 -4.67 7.86 -2.80
N MET A 33 -4.98 6.68 -3.33
CA MET A 33 -4.48 5.40 -2.79
C MET A 33 -2.95 5.39 -2.78
N GLY A 34 -2.32 5.77 -3.89
CA GLY A 34 -0.87 5.88 -3.99
C GLY A 34 -0.28 6.91 -3.02
N SER A 35 -0.87 8.11 -2.93
CA SER A 35 -0.41 9.15 -2.01
C SER A 35 -0.47 8.73 -0.55
N ILE A 36 -1.52 8.00 -0.14
CA ILE A 36 -1.62 7.46 1.22
C ILE A 36 -0.50 6.46 1.49
N MET A 37 -0.22 5.55 0.54
CA MET A 37 0.85 4.57 0.68
C MET A 37 2.22 5.22 0.78
N VAL A 38 2.48 6.26 -0.03
CA VAL A 38 3.72 7.06 0.02
C VAL A 38 3.84 7.77 1.36
N LEU A 39 2.81 8.46 1.82
CA LEU A 39 2.83 9.18 3.10
C LEU A 39 3.15 8.25 4.27
N VAL A 40 2.57 7.05 4.29
CA VAL A 40 2.86 6.07 5.34
C VAL A 40 4.33 5.65 5.34
N ILE A 41 4.94 5.50 4.16
CA ILE A 41 6.36 5.15 4.02
C ILE A 41 7.26 6.32 4.46
N GLU A 42 6.94 7.54 4.03
CA GLU A 42 7.74 8.74 4.33
C GLU A 42 7.73 9.10 5.82
N GLU A 43 6.60 8.88 6.49
CA GLU A 43 6.42 9.20 7.92
C GLU A 43 6.86 8.03 8.85
N SER A 44 7.31 6.90 8.31
CA SER A 44 7.82 5.78 9.11
C SER A 44 9.27 6.01 9.54
N GLU A 45 9.58 5.92 10.83
CA GLU A 45 10.96 6.02 11.34
C GLU A 45 11.83 4.83 10.85
N GLU A 46 11.26 3.64 10.89
CA GLU A 46 11.81 2.43 10.28
C GLU A 46 10.71 1.75 9.45
N ILE A 47 11.09 1.16 8.32
CA ILE A 47 10.14 0.47 7.44
C ILE A 47 10.33 -1.04 7.58
N PRO A 48 9.38 -1.75 8.22
CA PRO A 48 9.41 -3.21 8.28
C PRO A 48 9.42 -3.83 6.88
N VAL A 49 10.22 -4.87 6.70
CA VAL A 49 10.28 -5.60 5.41
C VAL A 49 8.91 -6.13 4.99
N GLU A 50 8.08 -6.54 5.96
CA GLU A 50 6.71 -7.00 5.69
C GLU A 50 5.84 -5.93 5.02
N MET A 51 6.03 -4.65 5.34
CA MET A 51 5.33 -3.53 4.67
C MET A 51 5.74 -3.34 3.22
N LEU A 52 6.95 -3.74 2.85
CA LEU A 52 7.45 -3.65 1.48
C LEU A 52 7.03 -4.86 0.62
N LYS A 53 6.70 -5.99 1.23
CA LYS A 53 6.33 -7.21 0.48
C LYS A 53 5.18 -6.99 -0.50
N PRO A 54 4.06 -6.33 -0.15
CA PRO A 54 2.98 -6.09 -1.10
C PRO A 54 3.43 -5.26 -2.33
N LEU A 55 4.39 -4.35 -2.15
CA LEU A 55 4.89 -3.47 -3.22
C LEU A 55 5.89 -4.16 -4.15
N LEU A 56 6.68 -5.08 -3.59
CA LEU A 56 7.74 -5.79 -4.31
C LEU A 56 7.27 -7.15 -4.86
N ALA A 57 6.07 -7.58 -4.49
CA ALA A 57 5.43 -8.73 -5.07
C ALA A 57 5.26 -8.49 -6.58
N ARG A 58 6.03 -9.22 -7.39
CA ARG A 58 5.88 -9.19 -8.83
C ARG A 58 4.46 -9.66 -9.14
N ASP A 59 3.68 -8.85 -9.85
CA ASP A 59 2.43 -9.33 -10.44
C ASP A 59 2.76 -10.64 -11.15
N GLY A 60 2.16 -11.72 -10.65
CA GLY A 60 2.34 -13.05 -11.23
C GLY A 60 1.99 -12.93 -12.70
N TYR A 61 2.95 -13.21 -13.58
CA TYR A 61 2.74 -13.34 -15.02
C TYR A 61 1.50 -14.22 -15.22
N HIS A 62 0.36 -13.61 -15.54
CA HIS A 62 -0.76 -14.32 -16.14
C HIS A 62 -0.36 -14.50 -17.60
N GLY A 63 0.25 -15.66 -17.88
CA GLY A 63 0.46 -16.13 -19.24
C GLY A 63 -0.86 -16.38 -19.97
#